data_AF-A0A6H5IJV2-F1
#
_entry.id   AF-A0A6H5IJV2-F1
#
_cell.length_a   1.000
_cell.length_b   1.000
_cell.length_c   1.000
_cell.angle_alpha   90.00
_cell.angle_beta   90.00
_cell.angle_gamma   90.00
#
_symmetry.space_group_name_H-M   'P 1'
#
loop_
_entity.id
_entity.type
_entity.pdbx_description
1 polymer ?
#
loop_
_entity_poly.entity_id
_entity_poly.type
_entity_poly.pdbx_seq_one_letter_code
_entity_poly.pdbx_strand_id
1 'polypeptide(L)'
;MLVKRPSRSKPWIKFMKYLIAAEVVVCANCYLVWRQLNHSQDFRFYFHQKFPRILDYFYSIGELQNKNYKVRQLDEAAWTKKNLW
;
A
#
# COMPACT_ATOMS: atom_id res chain seq x y z
N MET A 1 17.84 19.28 49.24
CA MET A 1 17.70 18.29 48.15
C MET A 1 16.38 18.56 47.42
N LEU A 2 16.42 18.85 46.12
CA LEU A 2 15.20 19.07 45.32
C LEU A 2 14.65 17.72 44.86
N VAL A 3 13.55 17.27 45.48
CA VAL A 3 12.84 16.05 45.08
C VAL A 3 12.05 16.33 43.80
N LYS A 4 12.51 15.76 42.68
CA LYS A 4 11.85 15.88 41.37
C LYS A 4 10.53 15.09 41.42
N ARG A 5 9.38 15.78 41.37
CA ARG A 5 8.05 15.15 41.33
C ARG A 5 7.93 14.25 40.09
N PRO A 6 7.54 12.97 40.21
CA PRO A 6 7.32 12.14 39.02
C PRO A 6 6.10 12.67 38.28
N SER A 7 6.34 13.25 37.10
CA SER A 7 5.26 13.68 36.20
C SER A 7 4.48 12.43 35.77
N ARG A 8 3.25 12.28 36.28
CA ARG A 8 2.32 11.24 35.83
C ARG A 8 1.98 11.53 34.37
N SER A 9 2.65 10.84 33.45
CA SER A 9 2.27 10.86 32.04
C SER A 9 0.81 10.44 31.92
N LYS A 10 -0.06 11.33 31.42
CA LYS A 10 -1.48 11.03 31.24
C LYS A 10 -1.61 9.82 30.29
N PRO A 11 -2.34 8.76 30.67
CA PRO A 11 -2.39 7.51 29.89
C PRO A 11 -2.86 7.72 28.43
N TRP A 12 -3.70 8.72 28.19
CA TRP A 12 -4.15 9.11 26.85
C TRP A 12 -3.02 9.57 25.91
N ILE A 13 -1.97 10.21 26.45
CA ILE A 13 -0.80 10.62 25.63
C ILE A 13 -0.03 9.39 25.13
N LYS A 14 0.04 8.32 25.94
CA LYS A 14 0.65 7.06 25.51
C LYS A 14 -0.19 6.40 24.41
N PHE A 15 -1.51 6.38 24.57
CA PHE A 15 -2.42 5.85 23.56
C PHE A 15 -2.30 6.59 22.21
N MET A 16 -2.27 7.93 22.23
CA MET A 16 -2.06 8.73 21.01
C MET A 16 -0.73 8.40 20.31
N LYS A 17 0.36 8.19 21.07
CA LYS A 17 1.65 7.78 20.49
C LYS A 17 1.57 6.44 19.78
N TYR A 18 0.86 5.46 20.35
CA TYR A 18 0.67 4.17 19.71
C TYR A 18 -0.21 4.26 18.46
N LEU A 19 -1.25 5.09 18.47
CA LEU A 19 -2.07 5.35 17.28
C LEU A 19 -1.23 5.97 16.16
N ILE A 20 -0.44 7.00 16.45
CA ILE A 20 0.44 7.63 15.45
C ILE A 20 1.45 6.60 14.91
N ALA A 21 2.06 5.80 15.79
CA ALA A 21 2.98 4.76 15.36
C ALA A 21 2.29 3.70 14.46
N ALA A 22 1.05 3.31 14.80
CA ALA A 22 0.28 2.38 14.00
C ALA A 22 -0.07 2.97 12.62
N GLU A 23 -0.51 4.24 12.56
CA GLU A 23 -0.78 4.93 11.30
C GLU A 23 0.46 5.02 10.42
N VAL A 24 1.62 5.35 10.99
CA VAL A 24 2.89 5.38 10.24
C VAL A 24 3.21 4.01 9.64
N VAL A 25 3.03 2.94 10.41
CA VAL A 25 3.25 1.57 9.91
C VAL A 25 2.28 1.23 8.79
N VAL A 26 1.00 1.55 8.93
CA VAL A 26 -0.01 1.31 7.89
C VAL A 26 0.32 2.09 6.62
N CYS A 27 0.61 3.39 6.74
CA CYS A 27 1.00 4.24 5.62
C CYS A 27 2.26 3.73 4.90
N ALA A 28 3.27 3.30 5.67
CA ALA A 28 4.49 2.72 5.09
C ALA A 28 4.17 1.44 4.30
N ASN A 29 3.35 0.54 4.84
CA ASN A 29 2.94 -0.67 4.13
C ASN A 29 2.15 -0.37 2.85
N CYS A 30 1.20 0.55 2.90
CA CYS A 30 0.45 0.99 1.72
C CYS A 30 1.38 1.53 0.62
N TYR A 31 2.37 2.35 0.99
CA TYR A 31 3.35 2.86 0.04
C TYR A 31 4.22 1.77 -0.56
N LEU A 32 4.67 0.80 0.25
CA LEU A 32 5.46 -0.33 -0.24
C LEU A 32 4.68 -1.18 -1.24
N VAL A 33 3.40 -1.47 -0.96
CA VAL A 33 2.53 -2.19 -1.90
C VAL A 33 2.36 -1.41 -3.19
N TRP A 34 2.04 -0.11 -3.10
CA TRP A 34 1.92 0.74 -4.28
C TRP A 34 3.21 0.78 -5.10
N ARG A 35 4.38 0.89 -4.45
CA ARG A 35 5.69 0.88 -5.10
C ARG A 35 5.94 -0.45 -5.81
N GLN A 36 5.64 -1.57 -5.17
CA GLN A 36 5.82 -2.89 -5.78
C GLN A 36 4.87 -3.13 -6.95
N LEU A 37 3.61 -2.70 -6.86
CA LEU A 37 2.64 -2.75 -7.97
C LEU A 37 3.13 -1.96 -9.18
N ASN A 38 3.75 -0.79 -8.99
CA ASN A 38 4.30 -0.03 -10.10
C ASN A 38 5.56 -0.66 -10.71
N HIS A 39 6.40 -1.30 -9.90
CA HIS A 39 7.72 -1.76 -10.32
C HIS A 39 7.76 -3.19 -10.88
N SER A 40 6.90 -4.09 -10.40
CA SER A 40 6.94 -5.52 -10.76
C SER A 40 5.62 -6.00 -11.33
N GLN A 41 5.67 -6.49 -12.57
CA GLN A 41 4.54 -7.14 -13.22
C GLN A 41 4.16 -8.48 -12.58
N ASP A 42 5.14 -9.24 -12.08
CA ASP A 42 4.87 -10.53 -11.42
C ASP A 42 4.15 -10.30 -10.06
N PHE A 43 4.47 -9.21 -9.37
CA PHE A 43 3.73 -8.81 -8.17
C PHE A 43 2.29 -8.39 -8.50
N ARG A 44 2.08 -7.67 -9.61
CA ARG A 44 0.73 -7.37 -10.11
C ARG A 44 -0.03 -8.66 -10.44
N PHE A 45 0.63 -9.67 -11.00
CA PHE A 45 0.00 -10.96 -11.28
C PHE A 45 -0.39 -11.72 -10.00
N TYR A 46 0.47 -11.72 -8.97
CA TYR A 46 0.11 -12.25 -7.65
C TYR A 46 -1.12 -11.55 -7.07
N PHE A 47 -1.18 -10.21 -7.19
CA PHE A 47 -2.33 -9.42 -6.77
C PHE A 47 -3.58 -9.71 -7.61
N HIS A 48 -3.44 -9.98 -8.90
CA HIS A 48 -4.55 -10.40 -9.76
C HIS A 48 -5.20 -11.68 -9.23
N GLN A 49 -4.40 -12.68 -8.87
CA GLN A 49 -4.90 -13.96 -8.36
C GLN A 49 -5.53 -13.85 -6.97
N LYS A 50 -4.92 -13.10 -6.04
CA LYS A 50 -5.39 -13.05 -4.65
C LYS A 50 -6.38 -11.93 -4.36
N PHE A 51 -6.19 -10.77 -4.97
CA PHE A 51 -6.91 -9.54 -4.68
C PHE A 51 -7.29 -8.78 -5.97
N PRO A 52 -8.07 -9.40 -6.87
CA PRO A 52 -8.37 -8.84 -8.19
C PRO A 52 -8.98 -7.43 -8.10
N ARG A 53 -9.90 -7.22 -7.14
CA ARG A 53 -10.55 -5.91 -6.91
C ARG A 53 -9.57 -4.78 -6.56
N ILE A 54 -8.51 -5.09 -5.82
CA ILE A 54 -7.50 -4.09 -5.43
C ILE A 54 -6.67 -3.71 -6.65
N LEU A 55 -6.30 -4.69 -7.46
CA LEU A 55 -5.57 -4.47 -8.70
C LEU A 55 -6.39 -3.68 -9.73
N ASP A 56 -7.70 -3.97 -9.83
CA ASP A 56 -8.60 -3.20 -10.69
C ASP A 56 -8.64 -1.74 -10.30
N TYR A 57 -8.75 -1.45 -9.00
CA TYR A 57 -8.71 -0.08 -8.50
C TYR A 57 -7.38 0.62 -8.80
N PHE A 58 -6.26 -0.09 -8.64
CA PHE A 58 -4.94 0.41 -9.02
C PHE A 58 -4.88 0.82 -10.49
N TYR A 59 -5.37 -0.03 -11.40
CA TYR A 59 -5.43 0.30 -12.83
C TYR A 59 -6.37 1.48 -13.11
N SER A 60 -7.57 1.47 -12.53
CA SER A 60 -8.55 2.54 -12.71
C SER A 60 -8.01 3.90 -12.26
N ILE A 61 -7.26 3.97 -11.16
CA ILE A 61 -6.59 5.21 -10.75
C ILE A 61 -5.58 5.68 -11.80
N GLY A 62 -4.75 4.76 -12.32
CA GLY A 62 -3.78 5.09 -13.36
C GLY A 62 -4.43 5.58 -14.65
N GLU A 63 -5.52 4.94 -15.06
CA GLU A 63 -6.33 5.33 -16.23
C GLU A 63 -6.99 6.70 -16.05
N LEU A 64 -7.44 7.02 -14.84
CA LEU A 64 -7.98 8.35 -14.49
C LEU A 64 -6.89 9.44 -14.53
N GLN A 65 -5.70 9.14 -14.03
CA GLN A 65 -4.60 10.11 -14.00
C GLN A 65 -3.99 10.35 -15.39
N ASN A 66 -3.95 9.32 -16.22
CA ASN A 66 -3.43 9.40 -17.58
C ASN A 66 -4.27 8.53 -18.53
N LYS A 67 -4.98 9.17 -19.47
CA LYS A 67 -5.79 8.48 -20.48
C LYS A 67 -4.99 7.50 -21.36
N ASN A 68 -3.67 7.65 -21.44
CA ASN A 68 -2.77 6.75 -22.16
C ASN A 68 -2.16 5.66 -21.27
N TYR A 69 -2.64 5.47 -20.04
CA TYR A 69 -2.14 4.45 -19.12
C TYR A 69 -2.60 3.06 -19.55
N LYS A 70 -1.76 2.37 -20.34
CA LYS A 70 -2.06 1.04 -20.91
C LYS A 70 -1.56 -0.13 -20.08
N VAL A 71 -1.25 0.07 -18.80
CA VAL A 71 -0.57 -0.96 -17.97
C VAL A 71 -1.43 -2.21 -17.83
N ARG A 72 -2.75 -2.09 -17.64
CA ARG A 72 -3.68 -3.24 -17.59
C ARG A 72 -3.57 -4.11 -18.84
N GLN A 73 -3.66 -3.49 -20.02
CA GLN A 73 -3.60 -4.16 -21.32
C GLN A 73 -2.24 -4.83 -21.57
N LEU A 74 -1.15 -4.16 -21.17
CA LEU A 74 0.20 -4.70 -21.28
C LEU A 74 0.41 -5.92 -20.37
N ASP A 75 -0.12 -5.86 -19.15
CA ASP A 75 -0.03 -6.96 -18.20
C ASP A 75 -0.83 -8.16 -18.68
N GLU A 76 -2.09 -7.96 -19.11
CA GLU A 76 -2.94 -9.01 -19.69
C GLU A 76 -2.27 -9.68 -20.89
N ALA A 77 -1.79 -8.90 -21.87
CA ALA A 77 -1.14 -9.43 -23.06
C ALA A 77 0.10 -10.27 -22.72
N ALA A 78 0.88 -9.83 -21.74
CA ALA A 78 2.08 -10.53 -21.30
C ALA A 78 1.76 -11.78 -20.47
N TRP A 79 0.68 -11.80 -19.68
CA TRP A 79 0.24 -13.00 -18.96
C TRP A 79 -0.34 -14.05 -19.91
N THR A 80 -1.16 -13.64 -20.87
CA THR A 80 -1.64 -14.52 -21.95
C THR A 80 -0.47 -15.10 -22.74
N LYS A 81 0.53 -14.29 -23.10
CA LYS A 81 1.74 -14.76 -23.80
C LYS A 81 2.53 -15.79 -22.97
N LYS A 82 2.53 -15.67 -21.65
CA LYS A 82 3.17 -16.62 -20.73
C LYS A 82 2.30 -17.85 -20.42
N ASN A 83 1.09 -17.98 -21.02
CA ASN A 83 0.08 -18.99 -20.68
C ASN A 83 -0.25 -19.02 -19.17
N LEU A 84 -0.28 -17.85 -18.53
CA LEU A 84 -0.62 -17.67 -17.12
C LEU A 84 -2.09 -17.30 -16.90
N TRP A 85 -2.84 -17.17 -17.99
CA TRP A 85 -4.22 -16.71 -18.04
C TRP A 85 -5.12 -17.86 -18.50
#